data_AF-A0A1C5MIR7-F1
#
_entry.id   AF-A0A1C5MIR7-F1
#
_cell.length_a   1.000
_cell.length_b   1.000
_cell.length_c   1.000
_cell.angle_alpha   90.00
_cell.angle_beta   90.00
_cell.angle_gamma   90.00
#
_symmetry.space_group_name_H-M   'P 1'
#
loop_
_entity.id
_entity.type
_entity.pdbx_description
1 polymer ?
#
loop_
_entity_poly.entity_id
_entity_poly.type
_entity_poly.pdbx_seq_one_letter_code
_entity_poly.pdbx_strand_id
1 'polypeptide(L)'
;MQENTVVQETNSVNQGQISGQSVVRVVEKTETVETKRLQEHYNFFGPVTFLYAVFYAFCMFRNGSGITFPFFLAGTLLYFVFSLSKLGITLKKGSAFYMISILLLGVSTFCTDGWAIIGLNKLAVFLLVMCLLLNQYFDTKKWKLGKYVGSICQLVVMSFGELGKPFSDGKAYFREKGKVNKKVWYGLLGVVIALPILLIAAGLLSSADAVFRKMTVDFMNWIRPGNVFNVVIRVTFLFFTSYALTSYLCKRIIPEEVKDRRKGEPVLAITIMSLLSLLYLLFSGIQIFGLFLGKMQLPEGYTYAQYAREGFFQLLAVSILNLILVLVCLSFFRESKVLKVIMTIMSLCTFIMIASSVMRMIIYIRYYYLTFLRIFVLWMLTVLFVMFIGVLINIYRESFPLFRYGVVMVTVLYLALSFSHPDYIIARVNIANAPGADGTGWEESVAQDYGDDFFAGPFFRGSEYGDFSYLSDLSADAAPVIIPYMESLGYDFGAYELESPTDIMSEDTQAQWWGSYQPKGFGYYYLNHNKKRLDQTSLRTFNISRYMARKQIEARIDGK
;
A
#
# COMPACT_ATOMS: atom_id res chain seq x y z
N MET A 1 2.89 20.53 -81.94
CA MET A 1 4.02 20.98 -81.09
C MET A 1 4.00 20.09 -79.85
N GLN A 2 4.48 18.84 -79.94
CA GLN A 2 5.89 18.41 -79.84
C GLN A 2 6.53 18.98 -78.56
N GLU A 3 7.09 18.19 -77.64
CA GLU A 3 7.89 16.98 -77.88
C GLU A 3 7.99 16.10 -76.62
N ASN A 4 7.73 14.81 -76.78
CA ASN A 4 8.23 13.74 -75.91
C ASN A 4 9.70 13.50 -76.28
N THR A 5 10.56 13.28 -75.30
CA THR A 5 11.90 12.72 -75.57
C THR A 5 12.12 11.49 -74.71
N VAL A 6 12.06 10.34 -75.38
CA VAL A 6 12.60 9.05 -74.97
C VAL A 6 13.88 8.86 -75.78
N VAL A 7 15.03 8.64 -75.13
CA VAL A 7 16.23 8.03 -75.71
C VAL A 7 16.87 7.20 -74.59
N GLN A 8 16.66 5.89 -74.54
CA GLN A 8 17.41 4.80 -75.20
C GLN A 8 18.69 4.36 -74.45
N GLU A 9 18.74 3.06 -74.19
CA GLU A 9 19.75 2.28 -73.48
C GLU A 9 21.17 2.40 -74.03
N THR A 10 22.16 2.24 -73.16
CA THR A 10 23.43 1.61 -73.52
C THR A 10 23.88 0.68 -72.41
N ASN A 11 23.96 -0.60 -72.74
CA ASN A 11 24.56 -1.67 -71.94
C ASN A 11 26.06 -1.43 -71.73
N SER A 12 26.55 -1.64 -70.51
CA SER A 12 27.82 -2.35 -70.32
C SER A 12 27.87 -3.03 -68.94
N VAL A 13 28.02 -4.34 -69.03
CA VAL A 13 28.31 -5.30 -67.97
C VAL A 13 29.60 -4.89 -67.25
N ASN A 14 29.55 -4.82 -65.92
CA ASN A 14 30.73 -5.08 -65.09
C ASN A 14 30.31 -5.82 -63.82
N GLN A 15 30.57 -7.12 -63.82
CA GLN A 15 30.63 -7.96 -62.62
C GLN A 15 31.80 -7.50 -61.75
N GLY A 16 31.54 -7.27 -60.47
CA GLY A 16 32.57 -6.90 -59.49
C GLY A 16 32.06 -7.00 -58.05
N GLN A 17 32.23 -8.19 -57.49
CA GLN A 17 32.09 -8.65 -56.11
C GLN A 17 32.00 -7.62 -54.95
N ILE A 18 31.00 -7.87 -54.08
CA ILE A 18 31.08 -8.00 -52.61
C ILE A 18 31.60 -6.79 -51.82
N SER A 19 30.65 -6.06 -51.22
CA SER A 19 30.73 -5.65 -49.82
C SER A 19 29.32 -5.45 -49.29
N GLY A 20 28.79 -6.48 -48.63
CA GLY A 20 27.54 -6.41 -47.89
C GLY A 20 27.72 -5.56 -46.63
N GLN A 21 27.76 -4.23 -46.79
CA GLN A 21 27.40 -3.34 -45.71
C GLN A 21 25.88 -3.39 -45.58
N SER A 22 25.43 -4.29 -44.69
CA SER A 22 24.13 -4.20 -44.08
C SER A 22 23.98 -2.79 -43.53
N VAL A 23 23.26 -1.95 -44.27
CA VAL A 23 22.69 -0.72 -43.74
C VAL A 23 21.73 -1.17 -42.67
N VAL A 24 22.26 -1.32 -41.45
CA VAL A 24 21.49 -1.35 -40.23
C VAL A 24 20.77 -0.01 -40.25
N ARG A 25 19.54 0.00 -40.77
CA ARG A 25 18.55 0.99 -40.37
C ARG A 25 18.48 0.85 -38.86
N VAL A 26 19.28 1.65 -38.17
CA VAL A 26 18.99 2.09 -36.83
C VAL A 26 17.56 2.61 -36.97
N VAL A 27 16.61 1.84 -36.47
CA VAL A 27 15.23 2.27 -36.32
C VAL A 27 15.35 3.50 -35.46
N GLU A 28 15.35 4.67 -36.10
CA GLU A 28 15.35 5.97 -35.49
C GLU A 28 14.10 5.95 -34.60
N LYS A 29 14.35 5.80 -33.30
CA LYS A 29 13.33 5.51 -32.29
C LYS A 29 12.46 6.76 -32.25
N THR A 30 11.37 6.79 -33.03
CA THR A 30 10.49 7.94 -33.23
C THR A 30 10.26 8.63 -31.90
N GLU A 31 10.97 9.73 -31.68
CA GLU A 31 10.85 10.52 -30.46
C GLU A 31 9.46 11.15 -30.46
N THR A 32 8.64 10.80 -29.48
CA THR A 32 7.32 11.40 -29.31
C THR A 32 7.47 12.90 -29.03
N VAL A 33 6.47 13.69 -29.43
CA VAL A 33 6.43 15.14 -29.17
C VAL A 33 6.65 15.45 -27.67
N GLU A 34 6.17 14.58 -26.79
CA GLU A 34 6.35 14.70 -25.33
C GLU A 34 7.80 14.48 -24.88
N THR A 35 8.54 13.55 -25.51
CA THR A 35 9.98 13.36 -25.22
C THR A 35 10.82 14.54 -25.67
N LYS A 36 10.48 15.17 -26.80
CA LYS A 36 11.16 16.40 -27.25
C LYS A 36 10.87 17.57 -26.31
N ARG A 37 9.61 17.75 -25.89
CA ARG A 37 9.25 18.78 -24.89
C ARG A 37 9.95 18.57 -23.55
N LEU A 38 10.14 17.33 -23.11
CA LEU A 38 10.89 17.00 -21.89
C LEU A 38 12.36 17.44 -21.99
N GLN A 39 13.00 17.20 -23.13
CA GLN A 39 14.38 17.61 -23.41
C GLN A 39 14.52 19.14 -23.54
N GLU A 40 13.62 19.79 -24.28
CA GLU A 40 13.59 21.25 -24.44
C GLU A 40 13.40 21.97 -23.10
N HIS A 41 12.60 21.40 -22.19
CA HIS A 41 12.33 21.95 -20.86
C HIS A 41 13.20 21.33 -19.75
N TYR A 42 14.35 20.74 -20.07
CA TYR A 42 15.23 20.13 -19.06
C TYR A 42 15.64 21.12 -17.94
N ASN A 43 15.79 22.41 -18.28
CA ASN A 43 16.03 23.50 -17.33
C ASN A 43 15.02 23.62 -16.20
N PHE A 44 13.82 23.12 -16.46
CA PHE A 44 12.75 23.11 -15.51
C PHE A 44 12.61 21.73 -14.85
N PHE A 45 12.59 20.66 -15.65
CA PHE A 45 12.41 19.31 -15.12
C PHE A 45 13.54 18.87 -14.19
N GLY A 46 14.81 19.08 -14.56
CA GLY A 46 15.96 18.68 -13.74
C GLY A 46 15.93 19.29 -12.34
N PRO A 47 15.90 20.63 -12.19
CA PRO A 47 15.84 21.28 -10.89
C PRO A 47 14.55 20.98 -10.11
N VAL A 48 13.39 20.90 -10.77
CA VAL A 48 12.11 20.62 -10.09
C VAL A 48 12.06 19.18 -9.56
N THR A 49 12.53 18.19 -10.32
CA THR A 49 12.64 16.81 -9.86
C THR A 49 13.65 16.67 -8.72
N PHE A 50 14.76 17.43 -8.76
CA PHE A 50 15.73 17.48 -7.66
C PHE A 50 15.12 18.09 -6.39
N LEU A 51 14.43 19.23 -6.50
CA LEU A 51 13.73 19.87 -5.37
C LEU A 51 12.67 18.93 -4.78
N TYR A 52 11.92 18.21 -5.63
CA TYR A 52 10.97 17.20 -5.19
C TYR A 52 11.66 16.04 -4.44
N ALA A 53 12.81 15.56 -4.91
CA ALA A 53 13.56 14.51 -4.22
C ALA A 53 14.11 14.97 -2.86
N VAL A 54 14.56 16.22 -2.74
CA VAL A 54 14.96 16.83 -1.47
C VAL A 54 13.76 16.97 -0.53
N PHE A 55 12.62 17.46 -1.03
CA PHE A 55 11.38 17.56 -0.28
C PHE A 55 10.91 16.21 0.25
N TYR A 56 10.97 15.15 -0.56
CA TYR A 56 10.66 13.79 -0.11
C TYR A 56 11.61 13.30 0.99
N ALA A 57 12.91 13.48 0.81
CA ALA A 57 13.89 13.07 1.80
C ALA A 57 13.65 13.81 3.11
N PHE A 58 13.32 15.10 3.07
CA PHE A 58 12.89 15.85 4.23
C PHE A 58 11.61 15.28 4.87
N CYS A 59 10.58 14.94 4.09
CA CYS A 59 9.34 14.39 4.63
C CYS A 59 9.51 12.99 5.24
N MET A 60 10.34 12.12 4.66
CA MET A 60 10.44 10.70 5.03
C MET A 60 11.68 10.34 5.88
N PHE A 61 12.59 11.28 6.12
CA PHE A 61 13.78 11.04 6.94
C PHE A 61 13.40 10.80 8.40
N ARG A 62 13.67 9.59 8.90
CA ARG A 62 13.31 9.09 10.24
C ARG A 62 11.82 9.21 10.57
N ASN A 63 10.97 9.31 9.55
CA ASN A 63 9.53 9.43 9.72
C ASN A 63 8.78 8.46 8.80
N GLY A 64 8.04 7.52 9.39
CA GLY A 64 7.35 6.46 8.67
C GLY A 64 5.84 6.65 8.52
N SER A 65 5.22 7.50 9.36
CA SER A 65 3.76 7.66 9.49
C SER A 65 3.33 8.98 10.16
N GLY A 66 4.22 9.97 10.28
CA GLY A 66 3.88 11.27 10.87
C GLY A 66 3.16 12.20 9.88
N ILE A 67 2.86 13.41 10.35
CA ILE A 67 2.11 14.44 9.61
C ILE A 67 2.71 14.80 8.25
N THR A 68 4.03 14.61 8.07
CA THR A 68 4.71 14.87 6.80
C THR A 68 4.29 13.92 5.68
N PHE A 69 3.63 12.80 5.97
CA PHE A 69 3.21 11.83 4.96
C PHE A 69 2.10 12.37 4.02
N PRO A 70 0.96 12.89 4.50
CA PRO A 70 -0.03 13.55 3.64
C PRO A 70 0.55 14.77 2.88
N PHE A 71 1.45 15.55 3.49
CA PHE A 71 2.15 16.63 2.79
C PHE A 71 3.04 16.13 1.66
N PHE A 72 3.74 15.01 1.86
CA PHE A 72 4.50 14.35 0.81
C PHE A 72 3.60 13.93 -0.36
N LEU A 73 2.44 13.31 -0.08
CA LEU A 73 1.51 12.90 -1.12
C LEU A 73 0.94 14.10 -1.88
N ALA A 74 0.58 15.19 -1.17
CA ALA A 74 0.18 16.45 -1.79
C ALA A 74 1.29 17.01 -2.69
N GLY A 75 2.55 17.05 -2.22
CA GLY A 75 3.71 17.48 -3.01
C GLY A 75 3.95 16.61 -4.24
N THR A 76 3.71 15.30 -4.14
CA THR A 76 3.80 14.34 -5.26
C THR A 76 2.74 14.62 -6.32
N LEU A 77 1.50 14.86 -5.90
CA LEU A 77 0.41 15.22 -6.81
C LEU A 77 0.63 16.60 -7.45
N LEU A 78 1.17 17.57 -6.71
CA LEU A 78 1.55 18.89 -7.25
C LEU A 78 2.66 18.76 -8.29
N TYR A 79 3.72 18.01 -8.00
CA TYR A 79 4.78 17.71 -8.95
C TYR A 79 4.21 17.06 -10.23
N PHE A 80 3.29 16.11 -10.08
CA PHE A 80 2.62 15.46 -11.19
C PHE A 80 1.80 16.44 -12.04
N VAL A 81 0.94 17.28 -11.42
CA VAL A 81 0.13 18.27 -12.14
C VAL A 81 1.00 19.30 -12.85
N PHE A 82 2.08 19.75 -12.21
CA PHE A 82 3.02 20.72 -12.78
C PHE A 82 3.80 20.13 -13.97
N SER A 83 4.22 18.87 -13.87
CA SER A 83 4.81 18.10 -14.97
C SER A 83 3.85 18.01 -16.18
N LEU A 84 2.58 17.66 -15.95
CA LEU A 84 1.57 17.59 -17.02
C LEU A 84 1.31 18.94 -17.68
N SER A 85 1.21 20.01 -16.89
CA SER A 85 0.99 21.37 -17.40
C SER A 85 2.11 21.79 -18.36
N LYS A 86 3.38 21.50 -18.01
CA LYS A 86 4.52 21.79 -18.89
C LYS A 86 4.63 20.87 -20.09
N LEU A 87 4.15 19.62 -19.99
CA LEU A 87 4.04 18.72 -21.15
C LEU A 87 2.88 19.12 -22.08
N GLY A 88 1.97 20.00 -21.63
CA GLY A 88 0.78 20.43 -22.37
C GLY A 88 -0.36 19.41 -22.35
N ILE A 89 -0.41 18.54 -21.34
CA ILE A 89 -1.41 17.49 -21.19
C ILE A 89 -2.51 17.96 -20.23
N THR A 90 -3.77 17.96 -20.67
CA THR A 90 -4.92 18.32 -19.83
C THR A 90 -5.31 17.20 -18.86
N LEU A 91 -5.68 17.54 -17.63
CA LEU A 91 -6.08 16.58 -16.60
C LEU A 91 -7.41 15.90 -16.95
N LYS A 92 -7.45 14.56 -16.97
CA LYS A 92 -8.67 13.80 -17.30
C LYS A 92 -9.63 13.79 -16.11
N LYS A 93 -10.95 13.90 -16.34
CA LYS A 93 -11.98 13.93 -15.27
C LYS A 93 -11.90 12.74 -14.29
N GLY A 94 -11.53 11.55 -14.77
CA GLY A 94 -11.38 10.35 -13.92
C GLY A 94 -10.16 10.36 -12.98
N SER A 95 -9.20 11.27 -13.20
CA SER A 95 -7.98 11.37 -12.39
C SER A 95 -8.24 11.92 -10.99
N ALA A 96 -9.33 12.69 -10.79
CA ALA A 96 -9.71 13.25 -9.50
C ALA A 96 -9.94 12.18 -8.43
N PHE A 97 -10.60 11.07 -8.79
CA PHE A 97 -10.85 9.96 -7.87
C PHE A 97 -9.56 9.40 -7.27
N TYR A 98 -8.55 9.15 -8.11
CA TYR A 98 -7.25 8.64 -7.67
C TYR A 98 -6.52 9.65 -6.77
N MET A 99 -6.51 10.93 -7.14
CA MET A 99 -5.85 11.98 -6.37
C MET A 99 -6.47 12.13 -4.96
N ILE A 100 -7.80 12.17 -4.88
CA ILE A 100 -8.51 12.25 -3.59
C ILE A 100 -8.23 11.00 -2.76
N SER A 101 -8.28 9.81 -3.36
CA SER A 101 -8.02 8.54 -2.65
C SER A 101 -6.59 8.46 -2.10
N ILE A 102 -5.59 8.91 -2.88
CA ILE A 102 -4.19 9.00 -2.44
C ILE A 102 -4.05 9.93 -1.23
N LEU A 103 -4.69 11.10 -1.26
CA LEU A 103 -4.65 12.05 -0.14
C LEU A 103 -5.35 11.49 1.10
N LEU A 104 -6.52 10.86 0.94
CA LEU A 104 -7.24 10.22 2.03
C LEU A 104 -6.43 9.11 2.69
N LEU A 105 -5.74 8.27 1.92
CA LEU A 105 -4.80 7.28 2.47
C LEU A 105 -3.61 7.93 3.18
N GLY A 106 -3.17 9.10 2.72
CA GLY A 106 -2.20 9.94 3.40
C GLY A 106 -2.67 10.37 4.80
N VAL A 107 -3.90 10.88 4.87
CA VAL A 107 -4.55 11.28 6.13
C VAL A 107 -4.73 10.07 7.05
N SER A 108 -5.24 8.94 6.54
CA SER A 108 -5.37 7.72 7.33
C SER A 108 -4.04 7.26 7.94
N THR A 109 -2.96 7.27 7.16
CA THR A 109 -1.61 6.88 7.64
C THR A 109 -1.11 7.76 8.78
N PHE A 110 -1.52 9.03 8.81
CA PHE A 110 -1.23 9.97 9.89
C PHE A 110 -2.13 9.77 11.12
N CYS A 111 -3.34 9.23 10.92
CA CYS A 111 -4.33 8.97 11.95
C CYS A 111 -4.25 7.58 12.58
N THR A 112 -3.29 6.73 12.18
CA THR A 112 -3.15 5.35 12.70
C THR A 112 -1.70 5.07 13.09
N ASP A 113 -1.50 4.26 14.14
CA ASP A 113 -0.19 3.70 14.50
C ASP A 113 -0.05 2.20 14.15
N GLY A 114 -1.10 1.59 13.58
CA GLY A 114 -1.09 0.18 13.19
C GLY A 114 -0.11 -0.11 12.05
N TRP A 115 0.97 -0.86 12.32
CA TRP A 115 2.03 -1.13 11.34
C TRP A 115 1.49 -1.80 10.05
N ALA A 116 0.52 -2.71 10.20
CA ALA A 116 -0.08 -3.43 9.09
C ALA A 116 -0.90 -2.50 8.18
N ILE A 117 -1.71 -1.60 8.74
CA ILE A 117 -2.48 -0.60 7.98
C ILE A 117 -1.54 0.42 7.33
N ILE A 118 -0.48 0.87 8.02
CA ILE A 118 0.53 1.76 7.44
C ILE A 118 1.21 1.10 6.23
N GLY A 119 1.57 -0.18 6.33
CA GLY A 119 2.15 -0.97 5.25
C GLY A 119 1.21 -1.09 4.05
N LEU A 120 -0.04 -1.47 4.31
CA LEU A 120 -1.08 -1.60 3.28
C LEU A 120 -1.42 -0.25 2.64
N ASN A 121 -1.45 0.86 3.40
CA ASN A 121 -1.69 2.20 2.88
C ASN A 121 -0.61 2.61 1.89
N LYS A 122 0.67 2.35 2.21
CA LYS A 122 1.80 2.61 1.30
C LYS A 122 1.71 1.81 0.01
N LEU A 123 1.33 0.53 0.10
CA LEU A 123 1.11 -0.33 -1.07
C LEU A 123 -0.06 0.19 -1.92
N ALA A 124 -1.18 0.54 -1.29
CA ALA A 124 -2.36 1.07 -1.97
C ALA A 124 -2.07 2.41 -2.66
N VAL A 125 -1.36 3.33 -2.00
CA VAL A 125 -0.90 4.59 -2.59
C VAL A 125 -0.01 4.32 -3.81
N PHE A 126 0.95 3.40 -3.71
CA PHE A 126 1.81 3.03 -4.83
C PHE A 126 0.99 2.55 -6.03
N LEU A 127 0.06 1.60 -5.83
CA LEU A 127 -0.79 1.07 -6.89
C LEU A 127 -1.71 2.15 -7.50
N LEU A 128 -2.28 3.04 -6.68
CA LEU A 128 -3.13 4.14 -7.13
C LEU A 128 -2.35 5.17 -7.94
N VAL A 129 -1.11 5.50 -7.55
CA VAL A 129 -0.23 6.38 -8.34
C VAL A 129 0.04 5.75 -9.69
N MET A 130 0.37 4.45 -9.76
CA MET A 130 0.58 3.77 -11.04
C MET A 130 -0.68 3.79 -11.92
N CYS A 131 -1.85 3.56 -11.33
CA CYS A 131 -3.13 3.65 -12.04
C CYS A 131 -3.43 5.07 -12.54
N LEU A 132 -3.14 6.09 -11.73
CA LEU A 132 -3.29 7.51 -12.10
C LEU A 132 -2.39 7.86 -13.29
N LEU A 133 -1.12 7.47 -13.24
CA LEU A 133 -0.16 7.70 -14.32
C LEU A 133 -0.62 7.04 -15.62
N LEU A 134 -1.00 5.76 -15.58
CA LEU A 134 -1.50 5.05 -16.76
C LEU A 134 -2.79 5.68 -17.31
N ASN A 135 -3.75 5.99 -16.44
CA ASN A 135 -5.01 6.61 -16.85
C ASN A 135 -4.80 7.98 -17.49
N GLN A 136 -3.82 8.75 -17.01
CA GLN A 136 -3.55 10.09 -17.51
C GLN A 136 -2.80 10.08 -18.85
N TYR A 137 -1.74 9.27 -19.00
CA TYR A 137 -0.91 9.25 -20.20
C TYR A 137 -1.49 8.40 -21.36
N PHE A 138 -2.32 7.39 -21.08
CA PHE A 138 -2.86 6.48 -22.11
C PHE A 138 -4.39 6.50 -22.18
N ASP A 139 -4.99 6.19 -23.33
CA ASP A 139 -6.44 5.91 -23.39
C ASP A 139 -6.75 4.49 -22.88
N THR A 140 -7.09 4.42 -21.61
CA THR A 140 -7.31 3.17 -20.90
C THR A 140 -8.77 2.67 -20.96
N LYS A 141 -9.66 3.36 -21.71
CA LYS A 141 -11.10 3.02 -21.79
C LYS A 141 -11.36 1.62 -22.31
N LYS A 142 -10.51 1.13 -23.22
CA LYS A 142 -10.66 -0.20 -23.86
C LYS A 142 -9.76 -1.28 -23.24
N TRP A 143 -9.01 -0.97 -22.19
CA TRP A 143 -8.04 -1.90 -21.63
C TRP A 143 -8.71 -2.95 -20.74
N LYS A 144 -8.44 -4.23 -21.02
CA LYS A 144 -8.81 -5.35 -20.14
C LYS A 144 -7.87 -5.41 -18.93
N LEU A 145 -8.29 -6.08 -17.85
CA LEU A 145 -7.51 -6.22 -16.60
C LEU A 145 -6.09 -6.71 -16.85
N GLY A 146 -5.91 -7.76 -17.67
CA GLY A 146 -4.58 -8.31 -17.97
C GLY A 146 -3.62 -7.29 -18.61
N LYS A 147 -4.14 -6.39 -19.46
CA LYS A 147 -3.32 -5.31 -20.04
C LYS A 147 -2.95 -4.27 -18.99
N TYR A 148 -3.85 -3.88 -18.10
CA TYR A 148 -3.53 -2.96 -17.01
C TYR A 148 -2.44 -3.51 -16.08
N VAL A 149 -2.60 -4.75 -15.61
CA VAL A 149 -1.60 -5.40 -14.73
C VAL A 149 -0.26 -5.54 -15.46
N GLY A 150 -0.29 -5.98 -16.72
CA GLY A 150 0.89 -6.05 -17.57
C GLY A 150 1.57 -4.70 -17.77
N SER A 151 0.80 -3.62 -17.96
CA SER A 151 1.31 -2.26 -18.11
C SER A 151 1.88 -1.68 -16.81
N ILE A 152 1.30 -2.00 -15.64
CA ILE A 152 1.89 -1.63 -14.34
C ILE A 152 3.25 -2.32 -14.18
N CYS A 153 3.31 -3.63 -14.43
CA CYS A 153 4.56 -4.40 -14.35
C CYS A 153 5.59 -3.87 -15.36
N GLN A 154 5.18 -3.64 -16.61
CA GLN A 154 6.03 -3.07 -17.65
C GLN A 154 6.54 -1.69 -17.26
N LEU A 155 5.69 -0.83 -16.71
CA LEU A 155 6.09 0.50 -16.25
C LEU A 155 7.13 0.40 -15.14
N VAL A 156 6.94 -0.47 -14.14
CA VAL A 156 7.92 -0.66 -13.06
C VAL A 156 9.25 -1.17 -13.61
N VAL A 157 9.25 -2.24 -14.41
CA VAL A 157 10.46 -2.88 -14.92
C VAL A 157 11.18 -2.01 -15.95
N MET A 158 10.46 -1.44 -16.92
CA MET A 158 11.06 -0.66 -18.00
C MET A 158 11.54 0.72 -17.53
N SER A 159 10.98 1.28 -16.45
CA SER A 159 11.52 2.50 -15.84
C SER A 159 12.96 2.32 -15.37
N PHE A 160 13.37 1.11 -14.94
CA PHE A 160 14.77 0.85 -14.59
C PHE A 160 15.72 1.01 -15.79
N GLY A 161 15.24 0.73 -17.01
CA GLY A 161 16.03 0.91 -18.24
C GLY A 161 16.29 2.37 -18.60
N GLU A 162 15.53 3.31 -18.05
CA GLU A 162 15.65 4.75 -18.30
C GLU A 162 16.44 5.49 -17.20
N LEU A 163 17.01 4.78 -16.22
CA LEU A 163 17.79 5.39 -15.13
C LEU A 163 19.00 6.19 -15.62
N GLY A 164 19.53 5.90 -16.82
CA GLY A 164 20.63 6.65 -17.44
C GLY A 164 20.21 7.94 -18.16
N LYS A 165 18.91 8.16 -18.40
CA LYS A 165 18.40 9.36 -19.11
C LYS A 165 18.75 10.70 -18.47
N PRO A 166 18.69 10.89 -17.14
CA PRO A 166 19.05 12.16 -16.51
C PRO A 166 20.47 12.61 -16.89
N PHE A 167 21.41 11.67 -17.03
CA PHE A 167 22.78 11.95 -17.46
C PHE A 167 22.87 12.26 -18.94
N SER A 168 22.12 11.54 -19.78
CA SER A 168 22.11 11.75 -21.24
C SER A 168 21.52 13.11 -21.59
N ASP A 169 20.34 13.44 -21.04
CA ASP A 169 19.65 14.71 -21.28
C ASP A 169 20.43 15.87 -20.65
N GLY A 170 21.03 15.67 -19.46
CA GLY A 170 21.93 16.64 -18.84
C GLY A 170 23.18 16.91 -19.69
N LYS A 171 23.84 15.86 -20.22
CA LYS A 171 24.99 16.00 -21.11
C LYS A 171 24.64 16.73 -22.40
N ALA A 172 23.48 16.45 -22.98
CA ALA A 172 22.98 17.17 -24.16
C ALA A 172 22.79 18.66 -23.85
N TYR A 173 22.15 18.99 -22.74
CA TYR A 173 21.94 20.37 -22.28
C TYR A 173 23.26 21.13 -22.03
N PHE A 174 24.22 20.53 -21.34
CA PHE A 174 25.52 21.16 -21.06
C PHE A 174 26.42 21.29 -22.31
N ARG A 175 26.22 20.43 -23.32
CA ARG A 175 26.92 20.52 -24.61
C ARG A 175 26.40 21.69 -25.45
N GLU A 176 25.12 22.04 -25.32
CA GLU A 176 24.47 23.12 -26.06
C GLU A 176 24.73 24.50 -25.43
N LYS A 177 24.79 24.61 -24.10
CA LYS A 177 25.05 25.86 -23.36
C LYS A 177 26.51 26.05 -22.91
N GLY A 178 27.47 25.68 -23.75
CA GLY A 178 28.91 25.68 -23.44
C GLY A 178 29.40 26.80 -22.50
N LYS A 179 30.14 26.36 -21.46
CA LYS A 179 30.85 27.08 -20.36
C LYS A 179 30.11 27.13 -19.02
N VAL A 180 30.69 26.40 -18.06
CA VAL A 180 30.44 26.59 -16.62
C VAL A 180 30.73 28.06 -16.29
N ASN A 181 29.75 28.76 -15.74
CA ASN A 181 29.89 30.18 -15.40
C ASN A 181 31.02 30.34 -14.37
N LYS A 182 32.08 31.11 -14.68
CA LYS A 182 33.25 31.30 -13.79
C LYS A 182 32.86 31.72 -12.36
N LYS A 183 31.72 32.40 -12.21
CA LYS A 183 31.13 32.77 -10.90
C LYS A 183 30.82 31.56 -10.00
N VAL A 184 30.39 30.42 -10.56
CA VAL A 184 30.11 29.19 -9.80
C VAL A 184 31.41 28.55 -9.30
N TRP A 185 32.49 28.64 -10.08
CA TRP A 185 33.81 28.16 -9.68
C TRP A 185 34.39 28.96 -8.51
N TYR A 186 34.30 30.30 -8.57
CA TYR A 186 34.71 31.14 -7.44
C TYR A 186 33.84 30.91 -6.20
N GLY A 187 32.54 30.61 -6.37
CA GLY A 187 31.67 30.21 -5.28
C GLY A 187 32.11 28.90 -4.61
N LEU A 188 32.43 27.87 -5.40
CA LEU A 188 32.96 26.60 -4.90
C LEU A 188 34.30 26.77 -4.17
N LEU A 189 35.21 27.56 -4.73
CA LEU A 189 36.50 27.87 -4.11
C LEU A 189 36.31 28.61 -2.77
N GLY A 190 35.36 29.55 -2.70
CA GLY A 190 35.00 30.24 -1.47
C GLY A 190 34.48 29.31 -0.38
N VAL A 191 33.64 28.33 -0.74
CA VAL A 191 33.15 27.31 0.21
C VAL A 191 34.28 26.44 0.75
N VAL A 192 35.23 26.03 -0.11
CA VAL A 192 36.38 25.19 0.30
C VAL A 192 37.28 25.93 1.30
N ILE A 193 37.48 27.24 1.13
CA ILE A 193 38.30 28.06 2.04
C ILE A 193 37.54 28.41 3.32
N ALA A 194 36.23 28.67 3.23
CA ALA A 194 35.40 29.01 4.38
C ALA A 194 35.19 27.83 5.34
N LEU A 195 35.14 26.60 4.81
CA LEU A 195 34.84 25.40 5.59
C LEU A 195 35.87 25.12 6.72
N PRO A 196 37.20 25.14 6.49
CA PRO A 196 38.19 25.01 7.57
C PRO A 196 38.08 26.10 8.63
N ILE A 197 37.90 27.36 8.19
CA ILE A 197 37.78 28.52 9.09
C ILE A 197 36.54 28.37 9.98
N LEU A 198 35.43 27.93 9.41
CA LEU A 198 34.17 27.69 10.12
C LEU A 198 34.31 26.55 11.12
N LEU A 199 34.99 25.45 10.77
CA LEU A 199 35.22 24.33 11.69
C LEU A 199 36.08 24.74 12.89
N ILE A 200 37.13 25.55 12.68
CA ILE A 200 37.96 26.08 13.76
C ILE A 200 37.14 27.02 14.66
N ALA A 201 36.39 27.96 14.07
CA ALA A 201 35.54 28.89 14.81
C ALA A 201 34.44 28.16 15.60
N ALA A 202 33.79 27.15 15.01
CA ALA A 202 32.77 26.34 15.68
C ALA A 202 33.36 25.54 16.85
N GLY A 203 34.59 25.01 16.71
CA GLY A 203 35.31 24.35 17.79
C GLY A 203 35.59 25.28 18.97
N LEU A 204 36.08 26.50 18.69
CA LEU A 204 36.34 27.54 19.70
C LEU A 204 35.07 28.02 20.41
N LEU A 205 33.98 28.22 19.67
CA LEU A 205 32.70 28.62 20.26
C LEU A 205 32.08 27.49 21.10
N SER A 206 32.27 26.23 20.69
CA SER A 206 31.83 25.04 21.42
C SER A 206 32.62 24.79 22.70
N SER A 207 33.88 25.23 22.79
CA SER A 207 34.62 25.20 24.07
C SER A 207 34.25 26.35 24.99
N ALA A 208 33.84 27.50 24.43
CA ALA A 208 33.51 28.70 25.19
C ALA A 208 32.12 28.66 25.85
N ASP A 209 31.14 27.97 25.25
CA ASP A 209 29.75 27.98 25.72
C ASP A 209 29.12 26.56 25.74
N ALA A 210 28.52 26.19 26.88
CA ALA A 210 27.93 24.86 27.07
C ALA A 210 26.62 24.63 26.28
N VAL A 211 25.84 25.68 26.02
CA VAL A 211 24.62 25.63 25.19
C VAL A 211 25.03 25.46 23.73
N PHE A 212 26.00 26.24 23.26
CA PHE A 212 26.54 26.11 21.91
C PHE A 212 27.20 24.74 21.68
N ARG A 213 27.88 24.19 22.70
CA ARG A 213 28.42 22.83 22.66
C ARG A 213 27.33 21.77 22.46
N LYS A 214 26.25 21.84 23.24
CA LYS A 214 25.12 20.92 23.12
C LYS A 214 24.51 21.00 21.72
N MET A 215 24.24 22.21 21.22
CA MET A 215 23.72 22.43 19.87
C MET A 215 24.68 21.88 18.77
N THR A 216 25.99 22.07 18.94
CA THR A 216 27.02 21.58 18.00
C THR A 216 27.10 20.05 17.99
N VAL A 217 27.02 19.40 19.16
CA VAL A 217 27.00 17.93 19.28
C VAL A 217 25.73 17.35 18.66
N ASP A 218 24.57 17.94 18.91
CA ASP A 218 23.30 17.53 18.31
C ASP A 218 23.33 17.68 16.78
N PHE A 219 23.90 18.79 16.29
CA PHE A 219 24.12 19.03 14.85
C PHE A 219 25.09 18.02 14.23
N MET A 220 26.20 17.71 14.90
CA MET A 220 27.17 16.71 14.44
C MET A 220 26.57 15.30 14.42
N ASN A 221 25.76 14.96 15.42
CA ASN A 221 25.00 13.70 15.46
C ASN A 221 23.98 13.61 14.32
N TRP A 222 23.41 14.75 13.89
CA TRP A 222 22.54 14.81 12.72
C TRP A 222 23.32 14.60 11.40
N ILE A 223 24.50 15.21 11.25
CA ILE A 223 25.38 15.13 10.06
C ILE A 223 26.22 13.84 10.02
N ARG A 224 26.14 12.99 11.04
CA ARG A 224 26.88 11.72 11.11
C ARG A 224 26.83 10.98 9.75
N PRO A 225 27.95 10.46 9.23
CA PRO A 225 28.03 9.92 7.88
C PRO A 225 26.93 8.91 7.53
N GLY A 226 26.51 8.08 8.49
CA GLY A 226 25.39 7.16 8.31
C GLY A 226 24.05 7.85 8.02
N ASN A 227 23.76 8.98 8.64
CA ASN A 227 22.53 9.75 8.37
C ASN A 227 22.59 10.43 7.01
N VAL A 228 23.71 11.09 6.70
CA VAL A 228 23.91 11.78 5.41
C VAL A 228 23.84 10.76 4.27
N PHE A 229 24.51 9.62 4.40
CA PHE A 229 24.45 8.52 3.44
C PHE A 229 23.00 8.04 3.21
N ASN A 230 22.23 7.86 4.29
CA ASN A 230 20.81 7.50 4.19
C ASN A 230 19.97 8.55 3.45
N VAL A 231 20.20 9.84 3.70
CA VAL A 231 19.50 10.94 3.00
C VAL A 231 19.90 10.96 1.53
N VAL A 232 21.19 10.92 1.23
CA VAL A 232 21.74 10.98 -0.14
C VAL A 232 21.23 9.81 -0.97
N ILE A 233 21.21 8.58 -0.43
CA ILE A 233 20.65 7.42 -1.14
C ILE A 233 19.18 7.64 -1.47
N ARG A 234 18.37 8.13 -0.52
CA ARG A 234 16.93 8.35 -0.75
C ARG A 234 16.66 9.44 -1.79
N VAL A 235 17.39 10.55 -1.73
CA VAL A 235 17.30 11.64 -2.71
C VAL A 235 17.70 11.11 -4.08
N THR A 236 18.85 10.43 -4.17
CA THR A 236 19.37 9.86 -5.41
C THR A 236 18.35 8.87 -5.99
N PHE A 237 17.94 7.87 -5.22
CA PHE A 237 17.00 6.85 -5.66
C PHE A 237 15.68 7.44 -6.16
N LEU A 238 15.09 8.40 -5.42
CA LEU A 238 13.83 9.00 -5.85
C LEU A 238 13.99 9.91 -7.07
N PHE A 239 15.06 10.70 -7.14
CA PHE A 239 15.35 11.53 -8.30
C PHE A 239 15.44 10.67 -9.57
N PHE A 240 16.27 9.64 -9.52
CA PHE A 240 16.48 8.72 -10.64
C PHE A 240 15.21 7.96 -11.02
N THR A 241 14.48 7.42 -10.04
CA THR A 241 13.25 6.66 -10.30
C THR A 241 12.13 7.54 -10.86
N SER A 242 11.91 8.74 -10.30
CA SER A 242 10.85 9.66 -10.75
C SER A 242 11.12 10.26 -12.12
N TYR A 243 12.38 10.61 -12.43
CA TYR A 243 12.77 11.08 -13.76
C TYR A 243 12.67 9.97 -14.79
N ALA A 244 13.17 8.77 -14.48
CA ALA A 244 13.10 7.62 -15.38
C ALA A 244 11.65 7.22 -15.68
N LEU A 245 10.79 7.22 -14.67
CA LEU A 245 9.36 6.98 -14.80
C LEU A 245 8.69 8.02 -15.72
N THR A 246 8.98 9.30 -15.51
CA THR A 246 8.42 10.39 -16.33
C THR A 246 8.90 10.29 -17.78
N SER A 247 10.20 10.04 -17.99
CA SER A 247 10.80 9.82 -19.31
C SER A 247 10.16 8.63 -20.04
N TYR A 248 9.98 7.51 -19.35
CA TYR A 248 9.35 6.32 -19.93
C TYR A 248 7.89 6.58 -20.34
N LEU A 249 7.11 7.23 -19.48
CA LEU A 249 5.72 7.61 -19.77
C LEU A 249 5.62 8.51 -21.01
N CYS A 250 6.51 9.49 -21.12
CA CYS A 250 6.54 10.41 -22.26
C CYS A 250 6.83 9.70 -23.59
N LYS A 251 7.52 8.56 -23.59
CA LYS A 251 7.76 7.80 -24.82
C LYS A 251 6.50 7.16 -25.40
N ARG A 252 5.41 7.05 -24.62
CA ARG A 252 4.14 6.41 -25.02
C ARG A 252 4.30 5.08 -25.77
N ILE A 253 5.31 4.28 -25.39
CA ILE A 253 5.65 3.02 -26.09
C ILE A 253 4.60 1.93 -25.84
N ILE A 254 3.78 2.06 -24.80
CA ILE A 254 2.75 1.06 -24.50
C ILE A 254 1.71 1.11 -25.64
N PRO A 255 1.56 0.03 -26.42
CA PRO A 255 0.63 0.03 -27.54
C PRO A 255 -0.79 0.25 -27.01
N GLU A 256 -1.44 1.33 -27.41
CA GLU A 256 -2.78 1.69 -26.92
C GLU A 256 -3.86 0.74 -27.47
N GLU A 257 -3.67 0.23 -28.69
CA GLU A 257 -4.55 -0.75 -29.31
C GLU A 257 -4.50 -2.08 -28.56
N VAL A 258 -5.67 -2.53 -28.10
CA VAL A 258 -5.86 -3.91 -27.67
C VAL A 258 -6.26 -4.69 -28.92
N LYS A 259 -5.28 -5.28 -29.61
CA LYS A 259 -5.60 -6.29 -30.62
C LYS A 259 -6.30 -7.44 -29.91
N ASP A 260 -7.51 -7.79 -30.34
CA ASP A 260 -8.25 -8.89 -29.74
C ASP A 260 -7.47 -10.19 -30.00
N ARG A 261 -6.75 -10.67 -28.97
CA ARG A 261 -5.97 -11.92 -29.04
C ARG A 261 -6.82 -13.13 -28.65
N ARG A 262 -8.15 -13.03 -28.70
CA ARG A 262 -9.06 -14.17 -28.51
C ARG A 262 -8.93 -15.18 -29.66
N LYS A 263 -7.83 -15.91 -29.65
CA LYS A 263 -7.49 -17.01 -30.56
C LYS A 263 -7.72 -18.38 -29.91
N GLY A 264 -7.97 -18.42 -28.60
CA GLY A 264 -8.22 -19.67 -27.87
C GLY A 264 -9.53 -20.31 -28.32
N GLU A 265 -9.46 -21.59 -28.68
CA GLU A 265 -10.65 -22.38 -28.99
C GLU A 265 -11.56 -22.47 -27.76
N PRO A 266 -12.83 -22.05 -27.85
CA PRO A 266 -13.76 -22.09 -26.72
C PRO A 266 -13.91 -23.49 -26.11
N VAL A 267 -13.71 -24.54 -26.90
CA VAL A 267 -13.85 -25.94 -26.48
C VAL A 267 -12.92 -26.27 -25.31
N LEU A 268 -11.66 -25.83 -25.33
CA LEU A 268 -10.70 -26.06 -24.25
C LEU A 268 -11.10 -25.35 -22.94
N ALA A 269 -11.61 -24.12 -23.03
CA ALA A 269 -12.14 -23.43 -21.86
C ALA A 269 -13.40 -24.13 -21.33
N ILE A 270 -14.31 -24.54 -22.22
CA ILE A 270 -15.53 -25.25 -21.85
C ILE A 270 -15.21 -26.56 -21.13
N THR A 271 -14.25 -27.35 -21.61
CA THR A 271 -13.90 -28.63 -20.96
C THR A 271 -13.33 -28.42 -19.56
N ILE A 272 -12.35 -27.54 -19.39
CA ILE A 272 -11.75 -27.26 -18.07
C ILE A 272 -12.78 -26.64 -17.11
N MET A 273 -13.50 -25.61 -17.57
CA MET A 273 -14.47 -24.90 -16.74
C MET A 273 -15.66 -25.78 -16.36
N SER A 274 -16.11 -26.67 -17.25
CA SER A 274 -17.23 -27.57 -16.95
C SER A 274 -16.86 -28.63 -15.92
N LEU A 275 -15.68 -29.26 -16.05
CA LEU A 275 -15.18 -30.22 -15.06
C LEU A 275 -15.04 -29.58 -13.68
N LEU A 276 -14.44 -28.39 -13.61
CA LEU A 276 -14.33 -27.64 -12.35
C LEU A 276 -15.70 -27.22 -11.81
N SER A 277 -16.61 -26.75 -12.66
CA SER A 277 -17.96 -26.37 -12.25
C SER A 277 -18.74 -27.55 -11.69
N LEU A 278 -18.60 -28.76 -12.26
CA LEU A 278 -19.24 -29.96 -11.74
C LEU A 278 -18.71 -30.32 -10.35
N LEU A 279 -17.39 -30.28 -10.15
CA LEU A 279 -16.77 -30.47 -8.85
C LEU A 279 -17.27 -29.44 -7.83
N TYR A 280 -17.30 -28.16 -8.22
CA TYR A 280 -17.76 -27.07 -7.35
C TYR A 280 -19.25 -27.13 -7.05
N LEU A 281 -20.09 -27.61 -7.97
CA LEU A 281 -21.51 -27.85 -7.72
C LEU A 281 -21.71 -28.94 -6.67
N LEU A 282 -21.02 -30.07 -6.82
CA LEU A 282 -21.08 -31.16 -5.84
C LEU A 282 -20.61 -30.67 -4.46
N PHE A 283 -19.48 -29.95 -4.43
CA PHE A 283 -18.93 -29.41 -3.20
C PHE A 283 -19.84 -28.33 -2.57
N SER A 284 -20.39 -27.41 -3.37
CA SER A 284 -21.35 -26.40 -2.89
C SER A 284 -22.63 -27.04 -2.36
N GLY A 285 -23.10 -28.12 -3.00
CA GLY A 285 -24.20 -28.94 -2.49
C GLY A 285 -23.92 -29.47 -1.09
N ILE A 286 -22.76 -30.09 -0.88
CA ILE A 286 -22.33 -30.58 0.44
C ILE A 286 -22.25 -29.43 1.45
N GLN A 287 -21.73 -28.26 1.07
CA GLN A 287 -21.69 -27.10 1.97
C GLN A 287 -23.08 -26.62 2.36
N ILE A 288 -24.03 -26.61 1.43
CA ILE A 288 -25.41 -26.21 1.74
C ILE A 288 -26.07 -27.18 2.71
N PHE A 289 -25.97 -28.48 2.44
CA PHE A 289 -26.56 -29.50 3.31
C PHE A 289 -25.86 -29.59 4.67
N GLY A 290 -24.53 -29.55 4.70
CA GLY A 290 -23.75 -29.66 5.93
C GLY A 290 -23.78 -28.41 6.80
N LEU A 291 -23.62 -27.22 6.21
CA LEU A 291 -23.44 -25.98 6.96
C LEU A 291 -24.75 -25.21 7.18
N PHE A 292 -25.60 -25.08 6.15
CA PHE A 292 -26.83 -24.27 6.23
C PHE A 292 -28.03 -25.08 6.76
N LEU A 293 -28.12 -26.38 6.47
CA LEU A 293 -29.21 -27.24 6.95
C LEU A 293 -28.85 -28.07 8.21
N GLY A 294 -27.56 -28.35 8.44
CA GLY A 294 -27.05 -29.13 9.58
C GLY A 294 -26.98 -28.42 10.94
N LYS A 295 -27.72 -27.32 11.16
CA LYS A 295 -27.84 -26.60 12.44
C LYS A 295 -26.53 -26.17 13.12
N MET A 296 -25.45 -25.87 12.38
CA MET A 296 -24.19 -25.36 12.96
C MET A 296 -23.60 -26.26 14.06
N GLN A 297 -23.92 -27.56 14.08
CA GLN A 297 -23.33 -28.51 15.01
C GLN A 297 -22.03 -29.06 14.41
N LEU A 298 -20.95 -29.01 15.20
CA LEU A 298 -19.67 -29.56 14.77
C LEU A 298 -19.79 -31.09 14.59
N PRO A 299 -19.12 -31.68 13.59
CA PRO A 299 -18.87 -33.12 13.56
C PRO A 299 -18.19 -33.57 14.86
N GLU A 300 -18.61 -34.70 15.44
CA GLU A 300 -18.07 -35.19 16.71
C GLU A 300 -16.54 -35.29 16.67
N GLY A 301 -15.88 -34.69 17.67
CA GLY A 301 -14.42 -34.73 17.85
C GLY A 301 -13.61 -33.55 17.27
N TYR A 302 -14.23 -32.58 16.58
CA TYR A 302 -13.53 -31.38 16.11
C TYR A 302 -13.48 -30.26 17.16
N THR A 303 -12.36 -29.54 17.24
CA THR A 303 -12.32 -28.25 17.95
C THR A 303 -12.80 -27.12 17.03
N TYR A 304 -13.37 -26.04 17.60
CA TYR A 304 -13.79 -24.86 16.81
C TYR A 304 -12.65 -24.23 16.01
N ALA A 305 -11.43 -24.21 16.56
CA ALA A 305 -10.25 -23.72 15.84
C ALA A 305 -9.84 -24.62 14.68
N GLN A 306 -9.88 -25.95 14.86
CA GLN A 306 -9.60 -26.89 13.77
C GLN A 306 -10.64 -26.77 12.67
N TYR A 307 -11.94 -26.78 13.01
CA TYR A 307 -13.01 -26.62 12.03
C TYR A 307 -12.93 -25.29 11.25
N ALA A 308 -12.58 -24.19 11.95
CA ALA A 308 -12.42 -22.89 11.32
C ALA A 308 -11.15 -22.79 10.46
N ARG A 309 -10.05 -23.46 10.81
CA ARG A 309 -8.78 -23.38 10.06
C ARG A 309 -8.68 -24.40 8.93
N GLU A 310 -9.16 -25.62 9.15
CA GLU A 310 -9.18 -26.69 8.15
C GLU A 310 -10.30 -26.45 7.15
N GLY A 311 -9.92 -26.02 5.95
CA GLY A 311 -10.83 -25.75 4.84
C GLY A 311 -11.02 -24.26 4.56
N PHE A 312 -10.87 -23.37 5.55
CA PHE A 312 -11.05 -21.93 5.31
C PHE A 312 -10.05 -21.37 4.30
N PHE A 313 -8.75 -21.60 4.52
CA PHE A 313 -7.71 -21.09 3.63
C PHE A 313 -7.79 -21.75 2.24
N GLN A 314 -8.17 -23.03 2.19
CA GLN A 314 -8.40 -23.75 0.95
C GLN A 314 -9.59 -23.13 0.17
N LEU A 315 -10.70 -22.83 0.83
CA LEU A 315 -11.86 -22.17 0.22
C LEU A 315 -11.55 -20.77 -0.27
N LEU A 316 -10.79 -20.00 0.50
CA LEU A 316 -10.31 -18.69 0.10
C LEU A 316 -9.42 -18.79 -1.13
N ALA A 317 -8.46 -19.73 -1.14
CA ALA A 317 -7.57 -19.97 -2.26
C ALA A 317 -8.35 -20.41 -3.52
N VAL A 318 -9.32 -21.31 -3.39
CA VAL A 318 -10.21 -21.73 -4.48
C VAL A 318 -11.03 -20.55 -5.00
N SER A 319 -11.56 -19.69 -4.14
CA SER A 319 -12.33 -18.51 -4.56
C SER A 319 -11.47 -17.51 -5.35
N ILE A 320 -10.22 -17.30 -4.93
CA ILE A 320 -9.25 -16.47 -5.67
C ILE A 320 -8.88 -17.12 -7.01
N LEU A 321 -8.63 -18.43 -7.02
CA LEU A 321 -8.35 -19.19 -8.25
C LEU A 321 -9.52 -19.06 -9.23
N ASN A 322 -10.75 -19.19 -8.75
CA ASN A 322 -11.95 -19.07 -9.55
C ASN A 322 -12.06 -17.69 -10.19
N LEU A 323 -11.76 -16.63 -9.42
CA LEU A 323 -11.73 -15.26 -9.94
C LEU A 323 -10.69 -15.14 -11.07
N ILE A 324 -9.47 -15.65 -10.87
CA ILE A 324 -8.40 -15.62 -11.87
C ILE A 324 -8.82 -16.39 -13.13
N LEU A 325 -9.36 -17.60 -12.97
CA LEU A 325 -9.77 -18.47 -14.06
C LEU A 325 -10.85 -17.81 -14.92
N VAL A 326 -11.88 -17.24 -14.28
CA VAL A 326 -12.98 -16.54 -14.98
C VAL A 326 -12.43 -15.32 -15.74
N LEU A 327 -11.53 -14.54 -15.13
CA LEU A 327 -10.88 -13.40 -15.78
C LEU A 327 -10.01 -13.81 -16.99
N VAL A 328 -9.27 -14.91 -16.87
CA VAL A 328 -8.48 -15.49 -17.97
C VAL A 328 -9.41 -15.94 -19.10
N CYS A 329 -10.51 -16.61 -18.77
CA CYS A 329 -11.51 -17.03 -19.75
C CYS A 329 -12.10 -15.84 -20.54
N LEU A 330 -12.47 -14.74 -19.84
CA LEU A 330 -12.95 -13.51 -20.48
C LEU A 330 -11.89 -12.82 -21.36
N SER A 331 -10.61 -13.00 -21.03
CA SER A 331 -9.52 -12.35 -21.75
C SER A 331 -9.08 -13.11 -23.00
N PHE A 332 -9.02 -14.45 -22.95
CA PHE A 332 -8.34 -15.26 -23.97
C PHE A 332 -9.23 -16.09 -24.90
N PHE A 333 -10.48 -16.42 -24.50
CA PHE A 333 -11.34 -17.31 -25.28
C PHE A 333 -12.44 -16.55 -26.02
N ARG A 334 -12.84 -17.07 -27.20
CA ARG A 334 -13.98 -16.52 -27.96
C ARG A 334 -15.28 -16.78 -27.20
N GLU A 335 -16.23 -15.87 -27.36
CA GLU A 335 -17.52 -15.97 -26.70
C GLU A 335 -18.34 -17.14 -27.24
N SER A 336 -18.96 -17.87 -26.32
CA SER A 336 -20.01 -18.83 -26.64
C SER A 336 -21.08 -18.75 -25.55
N LYS A 337 -22.34 -18.98 -25.93
CA LYS A 337 -23.46 -18.99 -24.97
C LYS A 337 -23.21 -20.02 -23.85
N VAL A 338 -22.65 -21.19 -24.22
CA VAL A 338 -22.30 -22.28 -23.29
C VAL A 338 -21.23 -21.84 -22.30
N LEU A 339 -20.15 -21.20 -22.76
CA LEU A 339 -19.08 -20.73 -21.88
C LEU A 339 -19.59 -19.67 -20.89
N LYS A 340 -20.46 -18.75 -21.32
CA LYS A 340 -21.09 -17.76 -20.43
C LYS A 340 -21.93 -18.42 -19.33
N VAL A 341 -22.72 -19.45 -19.67
CA VAL A 341 -23.51 -20.21 -18.69
C VAL A 341 -22.60 -20.91 -17.68
N ILE A 342 -21.56 -21.61 -18.15
CA ILE A 342 -20.61 -22.31 -17.25
C ILE A 342 -19.90 -21.33 -16.32
N MET A 343 -19.42 -20.19 -16.84
CA MET A 343 -18.78 -19.15 -16.03
C MET A 343 -19.72 -18.55 -14.98
N THR A 344 -21.01 -18.43 -15.33
CA THR A 344 -22.05 -17.97 -14.39
C THR A 344 -22.26 -19.01 -13.28
N ILE A 345 -22.41 -20.29 -13.63
CA ILE A 345 -22.56 -21.38 -12.66
C ILE A 345 -21.36 -21.41 -11.70
N MET A 346 -20.14 -21.31 -12.23
CA MET A 346 -18.92 -21.27 -11.43
C MET A 346 -18.86 -20.05 -10.50
N SER A 347 -19.31 -18.88 -10.97
CA SER A 347 -19.40 -17.67 -10.16
C SER A 347 -20.43 -17.83 -9.03
N LEU A 348 -21.60 -18.43 -9.32
CA LEU A 348 -22.63 -18.74 -8.32
C LEU A 348 -22.12 -19.73 -7.25
N CYS A 349 -21.42 -20.78 -7.65
CA CYS A 349 -20.77 -21.70 -6.71
C CYS A 349 -19.75 -20.96 -5.83
N THR A 350 -19.03 -19.99 -6.39
CA THR A 350 -18.06 -19.20 -5.62
C THR A 350 -18.72 -18.29 -4.59
N PHE A 351 -19.92 -17.76 -4.85
CA PHE A 351 -20.69 -17.05 -3.82
C PHE A 351 -21.06 -17.95 -2.64
N ILE A 352 -21.44 -19.21 -2.91
CA ILE A 352 -21.72 -20.19 -1.86
C ILE A 352 -20.46 -20.48 -1.04
N MET A 353 -19.31 -20.66 -1.70
CA MET A 353 -18.03 -20.86 -1.03
C MET A 353 -17.62 -19.66 -0.16
N ILE A 354 -17.79 -18.43 -0.66
CA ILE A 354 -17.54 -17.20 0.11
C ILE A 354 -18.46 -17.13 1.34
N ALA A 355 -19.75 -17.40 1.18
CA ALA A 355 -20.70 -17.40 2.29
C ALA A 355 -20.34 -18.45 3.36
N SER A 356 -19.95 -19.65 2.94
CA SER A 356 -19.44 -20.72 3.81
C SER A 356 -18.18 -20.28 4.58
N SER A 357 -17.23 -19.64 3.90
CA SER A 357 -16.03 -19.06 4.51
C SER A 357 -16.34 -17.96 5.53
N VAL A 358 -17.29 -17.07 5.23
CA VAL A 358 -17.74 -16.03 6.18
C VAL A 358 -18.34 -16.68 7.43
N MET A 359 -19.23 -17.65 7.28
CA MET A 359 -19.85 -18.35 8.41
C MET A 359 -18.81 -19.02 9.32
N ARG A 360 -17.81 -19.70 8.74
CA ARG A 360 -16.70 -20.28 9.51
C ARG A 360 -15.89 -19.22 10.26
N MET A 361 -15.65 -18.06 9.64
CA MET A 361 -14.94 -16.96 10.29
C MET A 361 -15.77 -16.34 11.43
N ILE A 362 -17.08 -16.23 11.26
CA ILE A 362 -18.03 -15.77 12.29
C ILE A 362 -17.99 -16.72 13.50
N ILE A 363 -18.05 -18.04 13.28
CA ILE A 363 -17.91 -19.04 14.36
C ILE A 363 -16.55 -18.88 15.05
N TYR A 364 -15.48 -18.65 14.27
CA TYR A 364 -14.16 -18.49 14.85
C TYR A 364 -14.06 -17.24 15.74
N ILE A 365 -14.62 -16.11 15.29
CA ILE A 365 -14.67 -14.86 16.04
C ILE A 365 -15.51 -15.02 17.31
N ARG A 366 -16.60 -15.79 17.25
CA ARG A 366 -17.46 -16.03 18.41
C ARG A 366 -16.74 -16.71 19.59
N TYR A 367 -15.81 -17.63 19.33
CA TYR A 367 -15.08 -18.36 20.38
C TYR A 367 -13.68 -17.82 20.68
N TYR A 368 -13.06 -17.11 19.74
CA TYR A 368 -11.68 -16.64 19.90
C TYR A 368 -11.54 -15.12 19.76
N TYR A 369 -12.66 -14.39 19.68
CA TYR A 369 -12.74 -12.94 19.60
C TYR A 369 -12.12 -12.31 18.35
N LEU A 370 -11.85 -11.00 18.35
CA LEU A 370 -11.30 -10.31 17.18
C LEU A 370 -9.77 -10.30 17.20
N THR A 371 -9.20 -10.46 16.01
CA THR A 371 -7.80 -10.16 15.71
C THR A 371 -7.72 -9.46 14.37
N PHE A 372 -6.60 -8.77 14.12
CA PHE A 372 -6.35 -8.09 12.85
C PHE A 372 -6.52 -9.01 11.65
N LEU A 373 -6.02 -10.25 11.73
CA LEU A 373 -6.12 -11.23 10.65
C LEU A 373 -7.58 -11.62 10.37
N ARG A 374 -8.42 -11.79 11.40
CA ARG A 374 -9.84 -12.14 11.22
C ARG A 374 -10.64 -11.01 10.57
N ILE A 375 -10.39 -9.75 10.98
CA ILE A 375 -10.98 -8.56 10.34
C ILE A 375 -10.52 -8.45 8.88
N PHE A 376 -9.21 -8.60 8.65
CA PHE A 376 -8.63 -8.53 7.31
C PHE A 376 -9.18 -9.60 6.36
N VAL A 377 -9.42 -10.82 6.89
CA VAL A 377 -10.06 -11.89 6.14
C VAL A 377 -11.50 -11.55 5.76
N LEU A 378 -12.32 -11.07 6.70
CA LEU A 378 -13.70 -10.67 6.39
C LEU A 378 -13.74 -9.55 5.34
N TRP A 379 -12.81 -8.61 5.43
CA TRP A 379 -12.64 -7.57 4.42
C TRP A 379 -12.26 -8.16 3.05
N MET A 380 -11.30 -9.08 2.98
CA MET A 380 -10.93 -9.77 1.73
C MET A 380 -12.09 -10.54 1.11
N LEU A 381 -12.90 -11.24 1.92
CA LEU A 381 -14.10 -11.93 1.45
C LEU A 381 -15.14 -10.95 0.89
N THR A 382 -15.30 -9.79 1.52
CA THR A 382 -16.18 -8.71 1.03
C THR A 382 -15.69 -8.17 -0.31
N VAL A 383 -14.38 -7.93 -0.45
CA VAL A 383 -13.77 -7.51 -1.72
C VAL A 383 -13.99 -8.56 -2.80
N LEU A 384 -13.75 -9.85 -2.51
CA LEU A 384 -13.99 -10.94 -3.46
C LEU A 384 -15.46 -11.00 -3.88
N PHE A 385 -16.40 -10.89 -2.94
CA PHE A 385 -17.83 -10.86 -3.21
C PHE A 385 -18.21 -9.74 -4.20
N VAL A 386 -17.78 -8.51 -3.93
CA VAL A 386 -18.06 -7.34 -4.79
C VAL A 386 -17.37 -7.46 -6.15
N MET A 387 -16.18 -8.06 -6.21
CA MET A 387 -15.48 -8.35 -7.47
C MET A 387 -16.22 -9.37 -8.31
N PHE A 388 -16.75 -10.45 -7.72
CA PHE A 388 -17.57 -11.43 -8.43
C PHE A 388 -18.87 -10.84 -8.97
N ILE A 389 -19.49 -9.89 -8.27
CA ILE A 389 -20.63 -9.12 -8.80
C ILE A 389 -20.22 -8.38 -10.08
N GLY A 390 -19.07 -7.69 -10.05
CA GLY A 390 -18.56 -7.00 -11.24
C GLY A 390 -18.27 -7.95 -12.41
N VAL A 391 -17.71 -9.12 -12.11
CA VAL A 391 -17.45 -10.18 -13.09
C VAL A 391 -18.75 -10.72 -13.69
N LEU A 392 -19.77 -11.01 -12.88
CA LEU A 392 -21.09 -11.40 -13.36
C LEU A 392 -21.69 -10.36 -14.31
N ILE A 393 -21.63 -9.07 -13.94
CA ILE A 393 -22.09 -7.98 -14.81
C ILE A 393 -21.28 -7.96 -16.11
N ASN A 394 -19.97 -8.18 -16.06
CA ASN A 394 -19.12 -8.21 -17.25
C ASN A 394 -19.42 -9.39 -18.19
N ILE A 395 -19.82 -10.55 -17.65
CA ILE A 395 -20.22 -11.73 -18.46
C ILE A 395 -21.43 -11.41 -19.35
N TYR A 396 -22.41 -10.65 -18.84
CA TYR A 396 -23.62 -10.28 -19.57
C TYR A 396 -23.49 -8.94 -20.33
N ARG A 397 -22.65 -8.02 -19.85
CA ARG A 397 -22.36 -6.72 -20.47
C ARG A 397 -20.86 -6.58 -20.73
N GLU A 398 -20.43 -6.97 -21.93
CA GLU A 398 -19.02 -6.91 -22.34
C GLU A 398 -18.43 -5.50 -22.37
N SER A 399 -19.27 -4.47 -22.57
CA SER A 399 -18.85 -3.07 -22.52
C SER A 399 -18.56 -2.57 -21.10
N PHE A 400 -18.84 -3.38 -20.07
CA PHE A 400 -18.62 -3.00 -18.68
C PHE A 400 -17.11 -2.89 -18.36
N PRO A 401 -16.62 -1.74 -17.87
CA PRO A 401 -15.21 -1.53 -17.58
C PRO A 401 -14.81 -2.18 -16.24
N LEU A 402 -14.69 -3.51 -16.22
CA LEU A 402 -14.44 -4.33 -15.02
C LEU A 402 -13.24 -3.84 -14.20
N PHE A 403 -12.15 -3.43 -14.85
CA PHE A 403 -10.96 -2.94 -14.15
C PHE A 403 -11.25 -1.64 -13.39
N ARG A 404 -11.95 -0.68 -14.00
CA ARG A 404 -12.30 0.58 -13.33
C ARG A 404 -13.24 0.34 -12.16
N TYR A 405 -14.23 -0.53 -12.35
CA TYR A 405 -15.10 -0.98 -11.27
C TYR A 405 -14.29 -1.59 -10.12
N GLY A 406 -13.40 -2.54 -10.42
CA GLY A 406 -12.58 -3.21 -9.41
C GLY A 406 -11.68 -2.25 -8.66
N VAL A 407 -10.99 -1.33 -9.35
CA VAL A 407 -10.15 -0.31 -8.70
C VAL A 407 -10.99 0.59 -7.79
N VAL A 408 -12.15 1.06 -8.25
CA VAL A 408 -13.03 1.92 -7.42
C VAL A 408 -13.51 1.15 -6.19
N MET A 409 -14.05 -0.06 -6.37
CA MET A 409 -14.61 -0.86 -5.27
C MET A 409 -13.54 -1.26 -4.25
N VAL A 410 -12.39 -1.76 -4.70
CA VAL A 410 -11.26 -2.09 -3.81
C VAL A 410 -10.78 -0.86 -3.06
N THR A 411 -10.68 0.29 -3.74
CA THR A 411 -10.22 1.54 -3.10
C THR A 411 -11.21 2.04 -2.05
N VAL A 412 -12.51 2.05 -2.35
CA VAL A 412 -13.55 2.49 -1.40
C VAL A 412 -13.64 1.55 -0.19
N LEU A 413 -13.66 0.23 -0.42
CA LEU A 413 -13.68 -0.75 0.66
C LEU A 413 -12.39 -0.71 1.49
N TYR A 414 -11.24 -0.48 0.86
CA TYR A 414 -9.98 -0.35 1.56
C TYR A 414 -9.90 0.96 2.37
N LEU A 415 -10.39 2.07 1.83
CA LEU A 415 -10.51 3.33 2.56
C LEU A 415 -11.36 3.14 3.82
N ALA A 416 -12.50 2.45 3.71
CA ALA A 416 -13.34 2.13 4.86
C ALA A 416 -12.58 1.35 5.95
N LEU A 417 -11.83 0.30 5.57
CA LEU A 417 -10.99 -0.47 6.51
C LEU A 417 -9.85 0.39 7.09
N SER A 418 -9.25 1.24 6.28
CA SER A 418 -8.11 2.07 6.66
C SER A 418 -8.51 3.12 7.70
N PHE A 419 -9.73 3.67 7.61
CA PHE A 419 -10.29 4.64 8.56
C PHE A 419 -11.09 3.99 9.71
N SER A 420 -11.28 2.67 9.72
CA SER A 420 -12.04 2.01 10.79
C SER A 420 -11.24 1.78 12.07
N HIS A 421 -9.92 2.06 12.07
CA HIS A 421 -9.00 1.82 13.19
C HIS A 421 -9.16 0.40 13.77
N PRO A 422 -8.75 -0.66 13.04
CA PRO A 422 -9.04 -2.04 13.43
C PRO A 422 -8.57 -2.39 14.84
N ASP A 423 -7.41 -1.88 15.27
CA ASP A 423 -6.86 -2.12 16.61
C ASP A 423 -7.77 -1.56 17.73
N TYR A 424 -8.45 -0.44 17.49
CA TYR A 424 -9.45 0.12 18.41
C TYR A 424 -10.67 -0.79 18.52
N ILE A 425 -11.21 -1.27 17.39
CA ILE A 425 -12.37 -2.18 17.36
C ILE A 425 -12.03 -3.49 18.08
N ILE A 426 -10.84 -4.03 17.83
CA ILE A 426 -10.32 -5.24 18.49
C ILE A 426 -10.27 -5.03 20.00
N ALA A 427 -9.62 -3.96 20.47
CA ALA A 427 -9.51 -3.69 21.90
C ALA A 427 -10.89 -3.53 22.54
N ARG A 428 -11.80 -2.81 21.89
CA ARG A 428 -13.16 -2.58 22.39
C ARG A 428 -13.94 -3.89 22.58
N VAL A 429 -13.94 -4.77 21.59
CA VAL A 429 -14.65 -6.06 21.66
C VAL A 429 -13.98 -6.99 22.66
N ASN A 430 -12.66 -7.13 22.61
CA ASN A 430 -11.95 -8.10 23.42
C ASN A 430 -12.00 -7.72 24.92
N ILE A 431 -11.84 -6.43 25.26
CA ILE A 431 -11.90 -5.95 26.65
C ILE A 431 -13.33 -6.00 27.21
N ALA A 432 -14.35 -5.69 26.39
CA ALA A 432 -15.75 -5.78 26.83
C ALA A 432 -16.18 -7.20 27.24
N ASN A 433 -15.39 -8.22 26.87
CA ASN A 433 -15.64 -9.61 27.22
C ASN A 433 -14.48 -10.24 28.03
N ALA A 434 -13.61 -9.42 28.61
CA ALA A 434 -12.50 -9.84 29.48
C ALA A 434 -12.90 -9.77 30.97
N PRO A 435 -12.25 -10.54 31.86
CA PRO A 435 -12.53 -10.50 33.30
C PRO A 435 -12.30 -9.13 33.93
N GLY A 436 -13.20 -8.71 34.81
CA GLY A 436 -13.02 -7.55 35.69
C GLY A 436 -11.96 -7.79 36.78
N ALA A 437 -11.47 -6.70 37.39
CA ALA A 437 -10.42 -6.70 38.43
C ALA A 437 -10.75 -7.54 39.68
N ASP A 438 -12.04 -7.72 39.95
CA ASP A 438 -12.63 -8.43 41.07
C ASP A 438 -13.07 -9.87 40.72
N GLY A 439 -12.85 -10.31 39.48
CA GLY A 439 -13.25 -11.64 39.02
C GLY A 439 -14.76 -11.83 38.82
N THR A 440 -15.57 -10.78 38.99
CA THR A 440 -17.04 -10.82 38.78
C THR A 440 -17.43 -10.59 37.31
N GLY A 441 -16.46 -10.27 36.46
CA GLY A 441 -16.66 -9.60 35.18
C GLY A 441 -16.95 -10.46 33.94
N TRP A 442 -17.45 -11.69 34.04
CA TRP A 442 -18.01 -12.38 32.86
C TRP A 442 -19.48 -12.78 32.98
N GLU A 443 -19.95 -13.24 34.15
CA GLU A 443 -21.37 -13.59 34.34
C GLU A 443 -22.22 -12.39 34.80
N GLU A 444 -21.70 -11.52 35.68
CA GLU A 444 -22.42 -10.35 36.19
C GLU A 444 -22.37 -9.15 35.21
N SER A 445 -21.25 -8.97 34.52
CA SER A 445 -21.05 -7.93 33.48
C SER A 445 -21.85 -8.19 32.20
N VAL A 446 -22.13 -9.46 31.86
CA VAL A 446 -22.95 -9.87 30.71
C VAL A 446 -24.45 -9.93 31.08
N ALA A 447 -24.77 -9.92 32.38
CA ALA A 447 -26.13 -9.96 32.92
C ALA A 447 -26.73 -8.57 33.22
N GLN A 448 -25.92 -7.54 33.46
CA GLN A 448 -26.39 -6.16 33.67
C GLN A 448 -26.52 -5.40 32.34
N ASP A 449 -27.72 -5.48 31.76
CA ASP A 449 -28.38 -4.48 30.90
C ASP A 449 -27.48 -3.47 30.15
N TYR A 450 -26.58 -3.98 29.29
CA TYR A 450 -26.25 -3.26 28.07
C TYR A 450 -27.36 -3.65 27.08
N GLY A 451 -28.04 -2.66 26.50
CA GLY A 451 -29.05 -2.87 25.46
C GLY A 451 -28.48 -3.54 24.20
N ASP A 452 -28.93 -3.17 23.01
CA ASP A 452 -28.45 -3.72 21.73
C ASP A 452 -26.97 -3.36 21.40
N ASP A 453 -26.04 -3.40 22.35
CA ASP A 453 -24.63 -3.09 22.15
C ASP A 453 -23.95 -4.24 21.41
N PHE A 454 -23.78 -4.05 20.10
CA PHE A 454 -23.25 -5.02 19.15
C PHE A 454 -21.91 -5.66 19.57
N PHE A 455 -21.11 -4.95 20.38
CA PHE A 455 -19.76 -5.33 20.76
C PHE A 455 -19.65 -6.23 22.01
N ALA A 456 -20.70 -6.31 22.83
CA ALA A 456 -20.80 -7.17 24.03
C ALA A 456 -22.06 -8.06 24.01
N GLY A 457 -22.76 -8.10 22.89
CA GLY A 457 -24.06 -8.74 22.76
C GLY A 457 -24.03 -10.29 22.80
N PRO A 458 -25.22 -10.93 22.71
CA PRO A 458 -25.40 -12.39 22.78
C PRO A 458 -24.53 -13.22 21.83
N PHE A 459 -24.03 -12.59 20.77
CA PHE A 459 -23.11 -13.18 19.81
C PHE A 459 -21.82 -13.73 20.47
N PHE A 460 -21.25 -13.03 21.46
CA PHE A 460 -19.97 -13.37 22.10
C PHE A 460 -20.07 -14.20 23.38
N ARG A 461 -21.27 -14.63 23.80
CA ARG A 461 -21.52 -15.46 25.02
C ARG A 461 -20.96 -16.90 24.96
N GLY A 462 -19.99 -17.19 24.09
CA GLY A 462 -19.45 -18.53 23.88
C GLY A 462 -18.34 -18.93 24.85
N SER A 463 -17.51 -17.98 25.29
CA SER A 463 -16.34 -18.22 26.15
C SER A 463 -15.73 -16.88 26.58
N GLU A 464 -15.15 -16.79 27.77
CA GLU A 464 -14.44 -15.58 28.23
C GLU A 464 -13.19 -15.26 27.39
N TYR A 465 -12.86 -13.96 27.25
CA TYR A 465 -11.62 -13.55 26.60
C TYR A 465 -10.41 -13.66 27.54
N GLY A 466 -9.36 -14.38 27.11
CA GLY A 466 -8.15 -14.59 27.92
C GLY A 466 -6.81 -14.31 27.22
N ASP A 467 -6.80 -13.79 25.99
CA ASP A 467 -5.55 -13.54 25.24
C ASP A 467 -5.00 -12.12 25.51
N PHE A 468 -4.48 -11.91 26.71
CA PHE A 468 -3.89 -10.64 27.12
C PHE A 468 -2.57 -10.35 26.40
N SER A 469 -1.86 -11.38 25.92
CA SER A 469 -0.62 -11.19 25.16
C SER A 469 -0.92 -10.45 23.86
N TYR A 470 -1.99 -10.83 23.17
CA TYR A 470 -2.42 -10.14 21.97
C TYR A 470 -2.80 -8.67 22.23
N LEU A 471 -3.45 -8.37 23.37
CA LEU A 471 -3.78 -6.98 23.74
C LEU A 471 -2.53 -6.13 23.99
N SER A 472 -1.47 -6.72 24.54
CA SER A 472 -0.23 -6.01 24.82
C SER A 472 0.54 -5.58 23.55
N ASP A 473 0.32 -6.27 22.44
CA ASP A 473 0.96 -5.96 21.15
C ASP A 473 0.15 -4.99 20.26
N LEU A 474 -1.01 -4.51 20.75
CA LEU A 474 -1.82 -3.55 20.00
C LEU A 474 -1.13 -2.18 19.90
N SER A 475 -1.46 -1.45 18.83
CA SER A 475 -0.91 -0.12 18.59
C SER A 475 -1.52 0.96 19.50
N ALA A 476 -1.00 2.18 19.41
CA ALA A 476 -1.54 3.34 20.10
C ALA A 476 -3.01 3.66 19.74
N ASP A 477 -3.54 3.13 18.62
CA ASP A 477 -4.95 3.28 18.25
C ASP A 477 -5.90 2.65 19.28
N ALA A 478 -5.44 1.62 20.00
CA ALA A 478 -6.20 0.91 21.03
C ALA A 478 -6.19 1.61 22.41
N ALA A 479 -5.34 2.62 22.59
CA ALA A 479 -5.15 3.32 23.87
C ALA A 479 -6.45 3.86 24.50
N PRO A 480 -7.43 4.41 23.74
CA PRO A 480 -8.67 4.91 24.31
C PRO A 480 -9.52 3.86 25.04
N VAL A 481 -9.27 2.58 24.79
CA VAL A 481 -9.96 1.46 25.46
C VAL A 481 -9.03 0.78 26.47
N ILE A 482 -7.77 0.54 26.09
CA ILE A 482 -6.80 -0.16 26.94
C ILE A 482 -6.49 0.63 28.21
N ILE A 483 -6.27 1.95 28.10
CA ILE A 483 -5.84 2.77 29.24
C ILE A 483 -6.92 2.83 30.35
N PRO A 484 -8.21 3.12 30.06
CA PRO A 484 -9.26 3.05 31.09
C PRO A 484 -9.40 1.65 31.72
N TYR A 485 -9.22 0.59 30.93
CA TYR A 485 -9.27 -0.78 31.46
C TYR A 485 -8.08 -1.06 32.39
N MET A 486 -6.87 -0.64 32.02
CA MET A 486 -5.70 -0.70 32.92
C MET A 486 -5.94 0.07 34.23
N GLU A 487 -6.57 1.24 34.17
CA GLU A 487 -6.95 2.01 35.36
C GLU A 487 -7.93 1.23 36.24
N SER A 488 -8.94 0.57 35.65
CA SER A 488 -9.87 -0.28 36.40
C SER A 488 -9.20 -1.49 37.07
N LEU A 489 -8.09 -1.97 36.53
CA LEU A 489 -7.27 -3.05 37.08
C LEU A 489 -6.25 -2.58 38.13
N GLY A 490 -6.18 -1.26 38.40
CA GLY A 490 -5.29 -0.69 39.42
C GLY A 490 -3.83 -0.53 38.98
N TYR A 491 -3.57 -0.40 37.67
CA TYR A 491 -2.20 -0.21 37.15
C TYR A 491 -1.56 1.09 37.64
N ASP A 492 -0.23 1.05 37.81
CA ASP A 492 0.54 2.26 38.03
C ASP A 492 1.08 2.88 36.74
N PHE A 493 0.46 3.98 36.32
CA PHE A 493 0.88 4.72 35.14
C PHE A 493 2.23 5.43 35.30
N GLY A 494 2.75 5.60 36.54
CA GLY A 494 4.10 6.08 36.80
C GLY A 494 5.19 5.20 36.16
N ALA A 495 4.88 3.93 35.88
CA ALA A 495 5.75 3.04 35.11
C ALA A 495 6.14 3.58 33.73
N TYR A 496 5.32 4.47 33.15
CA TYR A 496 5.65 5.11 31.87
C TYR A 496 6.91 5.99 31.95
N GLU A 497 7.27 6.50 33.13
CA GLU A 497 8.47 7.33 33.32
C GLU A 497 9.77 6.52 33.42
N LEU A 498 9.69 5.24 33.79
CA LEU A 498 10.84 4.33 33.91
C LEU A 498 11.46 4.02 32.55
N GLU A 499 12.77 3.74 32.48
CA GLU A 499 13.44 3.42 31.20
C GLU A 499 12.75 2.26 30.46
N SER A 500 12.40 1.18 31.20
CA SER A 500 11.49 0.14 30.74
C SER A 500 10.27 0.06 31.66
N PRO A 501 9.03 0.29 31.15
CA PRO A 501 7.81 0.19 31.96
C PRO A 501 7.58 -1.18 32.61
N THR A 502 8.25 -2.23 32.14
CA THR A 502 8.18 -3.57 32.74
C THR A 502 9.00 -3.70 34.03
N ASP A 503 9.91 -2.78 34.33
CA ASP A 503 10.81 -2.88 35.48
C ASP A 503 10.05 -2.78 36.82
N ILE A 504 8.89 -2.12 36.81
CA ILE A 504 7.98 -2.05 37.98
C ILE A 504 7.43 -3.42 38.40
N MET A 505 7.46 -4.41 37.50
CA MET A 505 6.98 -5.76 37.76
C MET A 505 8.02 -6.61 38.52
N SER A 506 9.22 -6.07 38.79
CA SER A 506 10.26 -6.79 39.52
C SER A 506 9.86 -7.20 40.94
N GLU A 507 8.87 -6.52 41.54
CA GLU A 507 8.33 -6.84 42.87
C GLU A 507 7.10 -7.79 42.81
N ASP A 508 6.41 -7.89 41.67
CA ASP A 508 5.22 -8.74 41.49
C ASP A 508 5.59 -10.07 40.80
N THR A 509 5.72 -11.13 41.60
CA THR A 509 6.09 -12.46 41.11
C THR A 509 5.08 -13.03 40.12
N GLN A 510 3.78 -12.73 40.21
CA GLN A 510 2.82 -13.26 39.23
C GLN A 510 2.94 -12.54 37.88
N ALA A 511 3.08 -11.21 37.91
CA ALA A 511 3.29 -10.42 36.70
C ALA A 511 4.64 -10.73 36.03
N GLN A 512 5.68 -11.04 36.81
CA GLN A 512 6.99 -11.44 36.30
C GLN A 512 6.96 -12.80 35.59
N TRP A 513 6.22 -13.78 36.13
CA TRP A 513 6.20 -15.15 35.59
C TRP A 513 5.23 -15.33 34.42
N TRP A 514 4.05 -14.72 34.51
CA TRP A 514 3.02 -14.84 33.47
C TRP A 514 3.03 -13.67 32.48
N GLY A 515 3.76 -12.59 32.78
CA GLY A 515 4.04 -11.50 31.85
C GLY A 515 2.81 -10.94 31.16
N SER A 516 2.86 -10.88 29.82
CA SER A 516 1.77 -10.38 28.98
C SER A 516 0.53 -11.28 28.96
N TYR A 517 0.58 -12.51 29.48
CA TYR A 517 -0.53 -13.47 29.40
C TYR A 517 -1.62 -13.28 30.47
N GLN A 518 -1.41 -12.38 31.45
CA GLN A 518 -2.34 -12.16 32.55
C GLN A 518 -2.86 -10.71 32.60
N PRO A 519 -4.07 -10.48 33.14
CA PRO A 519 -4.65 -9.15 33.28
C PRO A 519 -3.78 -8.17 34.08
N LYS A 520 -3.00 -8.65 35.05
CA LYS A 520 -2.11 -7.81 35.89
C LYS A 520 -0.80 -7.43 35.21
N GLY A 521 -0.37 -8.16 34.18
CA GLY A 521 0.93 -7.93 33.53
C GLY A 521 0.87 -7.21 32.19
N PHE A 522 -0.17 -7.47 31.38
CA PHE A 522 -0.20 -7.05 29.97
C PHE A 522 -0.08 -5.53 29.74
N GLY A 523 -0.61 -4.70 30.64
CA GLY A 523 -0.58 -3.24 30.52
C GLY A 523 0.84 -2.65 30.51
N TYR A 524 1.77 -3.20 31.30
CA TYR A 524 3.16 -2.74 31.31
C TYR A 524 3.90 -3.14 30.02
N TYR A 525 3.59 -4.32 29.47
CA TYR A 525 4.07 -4.72 28.15
C TYR A 525 3.50 -3.83 27.04
N TYR A 526 2.22 -3.45 27.13
CA TYR A 526 1.59 -2.50 26.21
C TYR A 526 2.29 -1.13 26.23
N LEU A 527 2.56 -0.59 27.42
CA LEU A 527 3.30 0.65 27.58
C LEU A 527 4.71 0.54 27.00
N ASN A 528 5.44 -0.53 27.32
CA ASN A 528 6.80 -0.76 26.82
C ASN A 528 6.83 -0.90 25.28
N HIS A 529 5.90 -1.66 24.71
CA HIS A 529 5.76 -1.88 23.27
C HIS A 529 5.56 -0.55 22.52
N ASN A 530 4.80 0.40 23.10
CA ASN A 530 4.47 1.67 22.48
C ASN A 530 5.41 2.83 22.86
N LYS A 531 6.15 2.76 23.98
CA LYS A 531 6.95 3.85 24.58
C LYS A 531 7.81 4.60 23.56
N LYS A 532 8.69 3.89 22.84
CA LYS A 532 9.59 4.49 21.84
C LYS A 532 8.86 5.24 20.72
N ARG A 533 7.62 4.83 20.38
CA ARG A 533 6.79 5.50 19.37
C ARG A 533 6.07 6.70 19.95
N LEU A 534 5.57 6.60 21.18
CA LEU A 534 4.90 7.67 21.93
C LEU A 534 5.83 8.85 22.23
N ASP A 535 7.11 8.58 22.50
CA ASP A 535 8.11 9.62 22.75
C ASP A 535 8.50 10.41 21.48
N GLN A 536 8.21 9.88 20.28
CA GLN A 536 8.47 10.53 19.00
C GLN A 536 7.39 11.55 18.62
N THR A 537 7.23 12.59 19.43
CA THR A 537 6.22 13.66 19.24
C THR A 537 6.78 14.97 18.69
N SER A 538 7.95 14.93 18.03
CA SER A 538 8.44 16.10 17.29
C SER A 538 7.41 16.57 16.25
N LEU A 539 7.40 17.86 15.91
CA LEU A 539 6.49 18.44 14.89
C LEU A 539 6.41 17.63 13.59
N ARG A 540 7.50 16.95 13.20
CA ARG A 540 7.55 16.12 11.99
C ARG A 540 6.95 14.73 12.20
N THR A 541 7.26 14.09 13.33
CA THR A 541 6.82 12.72 13.65
C THR A 541 5.45 12.68 14.30
N PHE A 542 4.81 13.82 14.49
CA PHE A 542 3.47 13.95 15.05
C PHE A 542 2.48 13.02 14.34
N ASN A 543 1.75 12.24 15.12
CA ASN A 543 0.74 11.27 14.71
C ASN A 543 -0.40 11.33 15.75
N ILE A 544 -1.65 11.37 15.29
CA ILE A 544 -2.80 11.66 16.16
C ILE A 544 -2.97 10.57 17.22
N SER A 545 -2.94 9.30 16.84
CA SER A 545 -3.14 8.19 17.77
C SER A 545 -2.09 8.15 18.87
N ARG A 546 -0.81 8.37 18.50
CA ARG A 546 0.29 8.43 19.48
C ARG A 546 0.12 9.60 20.45
N TYR A 547 -0.29 10.76 19.95
CA TYR A 547 -0.53 11.93 20.78
C TYR A 547 -1.69 11.71 21.77
N MET A 548 -2.81 11.14 21.30
CA MET A 548 -3.96 10.84 22.15
C MET A 548 -3.61 9.82 23.24
N ALA A 549 -2.93 8.73 22.88
CA ALA A 549 -2.47 7.71 23.81
C ALA A 549 -1.56 8.31 24.89
N ARG A 550 -0.56 9.11 24.50
CA ARG A 550 0.35 9.76 25.44
C ARG A 550 -0.38 10.69 26.42
N LYS A 551 -1.30 11.53 25.91
CA LYS A 551 -2.06 12.45 26.76
C LYS A 551 -2.94 11.72 27.79
N GLN A 552 -3.47 10.54 27.43
CA GLN A 552 -4.26 9.72 28.35
C GLN A 552 -3.42 9.08 29.45
N ILE A 553 -2.15 8.76 29.17
CA ILE A 553 -1.19 8.25 30.16
C ILE A 553 -0.78 9.40 31.11
N GLU A 554 -0.34 10.54 30.55
CA GLU A 554 0.11 11.70 31.34
C GLU A 554 -1.00 12.20 32.29
N ALA A 555 -2.26 12.28 31.83
CA ALA A 555 -3.38 12.69 32.67
C ALA A 555 -3.62 11.79 33.89
N ARG A 556 -3.19 10.52 33.85
CA ARG A 556 -3.31 9.56 34.97
C ARG A 556 -2.09 9.51 35.86
N ILE A 557 -0.96 10.00 35.37
CA ILE A 557 0.24 10.25 36.18
C ILE A 557 0.00 11.51 37.03
N ASP A 558 -0.42 12.61 36.39
CA ASP A 558 -0.64 13.91 37.05
C ASP A 558 -1.86 13.94 38.00
N GLY A 559 -2.77 12.97 37.87
CA GLY A 559 -3.97 12.84 38.69
C GLY A 559 -3.79 12.03 39.98
N LYS A 560 -2.62 11.41 40.18
CA LYS A 560 -2.18 10.80 41.44
C LYS A 560 -1.34 11.80 42.22
#